data_AF-A0A933I2K6-F1
#
_entry.id   AF-A0A933I2K6-F1
#
_cell.length_a   1.000
_cell.length_b   1.000
_cell.length_c   1.000
_cell.angle_alpha   90.00
_cell.angle_beta   90.00
_cell.angle_gamma   90.00
#
_symmetry.space_group_name_H-M   'P 1'
#
loop_
_entity.id
_entity.type
_entity.pdbx_description
1 polymer ?
#
loop_
_entity_poly.entity_id
_entity_poly.type
_entity_poly.pdbx_seq_one_letter_code
_entity_poly.pdbx_strand_id
1 'polypeptide(L)'
;MEEIYHLIFEALRDGFIWVDMSGRLKKFNSAYQRMLGYSAQELLNLTYIDITPKKWHAFEEKIIQEQVMQRGYSDLYEKEYVTKDGRVFPVELITYLDKGKEGKPVGMWAFVRDISERRKIIEELSVSQTRCFDLFENANDMIYTFDLAGNFTSLNRSTCDTLGYSKDELIKKNIMDVLSLESRGFAIKMLQQAIADKSDLKELQPWEFVIVRKDGSEVISETRTRLIWEEKEVVGVQGISRDISERKKYEEDLKKKIHDLEIFNKISIERELKMIELKKKIEELEYKLKVKS
;
A
#
# COMPACT_ATOMS: atom_id res chain seq x y z
N MET A 1 -40.48 35.31 4.40
CA MET A 1 -39.55 34.70 5.37
C MET A 1 -39.88 33.23 5.60
N GLU A 2 -41.14 32.86 5.84
CA GLU A 2 -41.59 31.47 6.07
C GLU A 2 -41.24 30.49 4.92
N GLU A 3 -41.38 30.92 3.67
CA GLU A 3 -41.01 30.12 2.49
C GLU A 3 -39.51 29.81 2.39
N ILE A 4 -38.64 30.76 2.78
CA ILE A 4 -37.17 30.58 2.74
C ILE A 4 -36.74 29.60 3.84
N TYR A 5 -37.33 29.67 5.04
CA TYR A 5 -37.05 28.72 6.10
C TYR A 5 -37.50 27.30 5.73
N HIS A 6 -38.65 27.15 5.05
CA HIS A 6 -39.10 25.85 4.55
C HIS A 6 -38.18 25.31 3.44
N LEU A 7 -37.70 26.18 2.56
CA LEU A 7 -36.77 25.80 1.49
C LEU A 7 -35.42 25.35 2.05
N ILE A 8 -34.85 26.07 3.01
CA ILE A 8 -33.60 25.69 3.69
C ILE A 8 -33.81 24.36 4.42
N PHE A 9 -34.91 24.20 5.15
CA PHE A 9 -35.26 22.97 5.85
C PHE A 9 -35.31 21.73 4.94
N GLU A 10 -35.87 21.85 3.74
CA GLU A 10 -35.95 20.76 2.76
C GLU A 10 -34.66 20.58 1.93
N ALA A 11 -33.88 21.64 1.72
CA ALA A 11 -32.66 21.61 0.93
C ALA A 11 -31.44 21.04 1.68
N LEU A 12 -31.51 20.92 3.00
CA LEU A 12 -30.44 20.33 3.80
C LEU A 12 -30.26 18.85 3.44
N ARG A 13 -29.01 18.47 3.15
CA ARG A 13 -28.63 17.06 2.97
C ARG A 13 -28.72 16.27 4.27
N ASP A 14 -28.52 16.95 5.39
CA ASP A 14 -28.66 16.36 6.72
C ASP A 14 -30.14 16.21 7.07
N GLY A 15 -30.48 15.10 7.73
CA GLY A 15 -31.81 14.85 8.23
C GLY A 15 -32.13 15.79 9.37
N PHE A 16 -33.23 16.53 9.28
CA PHE A 16 -33.76 17.27 10.42
C PHE A 16 -34.82 16.43 11.12
N ILE A 17 -34.82 16.43 12.45
CA ILE A 17 -35.91 15.89 13.26
C ILE A 17 -36.22 16.78 14.47
N TRP A 18 -37.50 16.91 14.80
CA TRP A 18 -38.02 17.45 16.06
C TRP A 18 -38.94 16.41 16.71
N VAL A 19 -38.73 16.16 17.99
CA VAL A 19 -39.50 15.25 18.84
C VAL A 19 -40.12 16.01 20.00
N ASP A 20 -41.28 15.55 20.46
CA ASP A 20 -41.86 16.06 21.71
C ASP A 20 -41.10 15.53 22.95
N MET A 21 -41.46 16.00 24.14
CA MET A 21 -40.83 15.54 25.40
C MET A 21 -41.05 14.05 25.72
N SER A 22 -41.99 13.38 25.02
CA SER A 22 -42.15 11.92 25.11
C SER A 22 -41.30 11.17 24.09
N GLY A 23 -40.51 11.88 23.28
CA GLY A 23 -39.64 11.34 22.26
C GLY A 23 -40.33 11.00 20.94
N ARG A 24 -41.62 11.33 20.76
CA ARG A 24 -42.34 11.05 19.51
C ARG A 24 -41.95 12.05 18.43
N LEU A 25 -41.69 11.54 17.23
CA LEU A 25 -41.35 12.35 16.07
C LEU A 25 -42.57 13.18 15.65
N LYS A 26 -42.42 14.52 15.56
CA LYS A 26 -43.50 15.41 15.08
C LYS A 26 -43.18 16.13 13.80
N LYS A 27 -41.91 16.42 13.55
CA LYS A 27 -41.50 17.16 12.35
C LYS A 27 -40.14 16.69 11.88
N PHE A 28 -40.02 16.36 10.60
CA PHE A 28 -38.78 15.93 9.96
C PHE A 28 -38.77 16.42 8.52
N ASN A 29 -37.58 16.55 7.93
CA ASN A 29 -37.45 16.90 6.51
C ASN A 29 -37.44 15.65 5.63
N SER A 30 -37.51 15.85 4.31
CA SER A 30 -37.48 14.75 3.36
C SER A 30 -36.15 13.97 3.38
N ALA A 31 -35.03 14.59 3.78
CA ALA A 31 -33.74 13.91 3.94
C ALA A 31 -33.77 12.86 5.06
N TYR A 32 -34.32 13.20 6.23
CA TYR A 32 -34.48 12.28 7.35
C TYR A 32 -35.41 11.11 6.99
N GLN A 33 -36.49 11.38 6.27
CA GLN A 33 -37.40 10.35 5.79
C GLN A 33 -36.72 9.37 4.83
N ARG A 34 -35.98 9.89 3.83
CA ARG A 34 -35.22 9.06 2.88
C ARG A 34 -34.14 8.23 3.57
N MET A 35 -33.46 8.82 4.56
CA MET A 35 -32.40 8.17 5.33
C MET A 35 -32.89 6.92 6.06
N LEU A 36 -34.07 6.99 6.70
CA LEU A 36 -34.61 5.87 7.48
C LEU A 36 -35.50 4.91 6.66
N GLY A 37 -36.01 5.34 5.50
CA GLY A 37 -36.83 4.51 4.61
C GLY A 37 -38.29 4.30 5.08
N TYR A 38 -38.75 5.03 6.08
CA TYR A 38 -40.15 5.02 6.52
C TYR A 38 -40.99 6.03 5.73
N SER A 39 -42.30 5.81 5.65
CA SER A 39 -43.23 6.86 5.23
C SER A 39 -43.39 7.92 6.33
N ALA A 40 -43.80 9.13 5.95
CA ALA A 40 -44.06 10.20 6.94
C ALA A 40 -45.08 9.77 8.01
N GLN A 41 -46.14 9.05 7.62
CA GLN A 41 -47.18 8.62 8.55
C GLN A 41 -46.69 7.53 9.51
N GLU A 42 -45.78 6.66 9.07
CA GLU A 42 -45.10 5.72 9.97
C GLU A 42 -44.19 6.45 10.94
N LEU A 43 -43.36 7.39 10.47
CA LEU A 43 -42.45 8.16 11.32
C LEU A 43 -43.19 8.90 12.44
N LEU A 44 -44.36 9.48 12.16
CA LEU A 44 -45.16 10.19 13.17
C LEU A 44 -45.68 9.29 14.31
N ASN A 45 -45.71 7.97 14.11
CA ASN A 45 -46.10 6.99 15.12
C ASN A 45 -44.91 6.42 15.91
N LEU A 46 -43.68 6.75 15.51
CA LEU A 46 -42.46 6.27 16.14
C LEU A 46 -41.90 7.26 17.15
N THR A 47 -41.00 6.76 17.99
CA THR A 47 -40.10 7.53 18.85
C THR A 47 -38.67 7.42 18.33
N TYR A 48 -37.79 8.36 18.74
CA TYR A 48 -36.37 8.27 18.37
C TYR A 48 -35.68 7.03 18.97
N ILE A 49 -36.28 6.41 19.99
CA ILE A 49 -35.82 5.16 20.62
C ILE A 49 -36.10 3.96 19.71
N ASP A 50 -37.25 3.95 19.02
CA ASP A 50 -37.66 2.83 18.14
C ASP A 50 -36.71 2.63 16.95
N ILE A 51 -36.10 3.72 16.47
CA ILE A 51 -35.13 3.73 15.35
C ILE A 51 -33.68 3.68 15.82
N THR A 52 -33.43 3.55 17.12
CA THR A 52 -32.08 3.51 17.70
C THR A 52 -31.82 2.12 18.30
N PRO A 53 -30.70 1.43 18.01
CA PRO A 53 -30.39 0.15 18.62
C PRO A 53 -30.29 0.24 20.16
N LYS A 54 -30.73 -0.82 20.86
CA LYS A 54 -30.76 -0.87 22.34
C LYS A 54 -29.44 -0.53 23.02
N LYS A 55 -28.30 -0.87 22.41
CA LYS A 55 -26.96 -0.57 22.95
C LYS A 55 -26.71 0.94 23.15
N TRP A 56 -27.43 1.79 22.42
CA TRP A 56 -27.29 3.25 22.48
C TRP A 56 -28.29 3.93 23.43
N HIS A 57 -29.32 3.23 23.92
CA HIS A 57 -30.41 3.86 24.70
C HIS A 57 -29.89 4.50 26.00
N ALA A 58 -29.11 3.76 26.80
CA ALA A 58 -28.55 4.28 28.04
C ALA A 58 -27.54 5.41 27.79
N PHE A 59 -26.77 5.33 26.70
CA PHE A 59 -25.81 6.36 26.32
C PHE A 59 -26.52 7.67 25.93
N GLU A 60 -27.56 7.59 25.11
CA GLU A 60 -28.33 8.75 24.68
C GLU A 60 -29.14 9.35 25.83
N GLU A 61 -29.73 8.54 26.70
CA GLU A 61 -30.41 9.02 27.90
C GLU A 61 -29.48 9.85 28.78
N LYS A 62 -28.24 9.39 28.97
CA LYS A 62 -27.21 10.12 29.71
C LYS A 62 -26.92 11.48 29.06
N ILE A 63 -26.72 11.52 27.74
CA ILE A 63 -26.50 12.79 27.00
C ILE A 63 -27.68 13.74 27.19
N ILE A 64 -28.91 13.23 27.08
CA ILE A 64 -30.11 14.05 27.24
C ILE A 64 -30.17 14.65 28.65
N GLN A 65 -30.00 13.83 29.69
CA GLN A 65 -30.12 14.29 31.08
C GLN A 65 -28.98 15.21 31.52
N GLU A 66 -27.74 14.86 31.19
CA GLU A 66 -26.56 15.56 31.67
C GLU A 66 -26.20 16.78 30.81
N GLN A 67 -26.51 16.76 29.51
CA GLN A 67 -26.12 17.83 28.58
C GLN A 67 -27.35 18.59 28.07
N VAL A 68 -28.29 17.93 27.41
CA VAL A 68 -29.41 18.62 26.73
C VAL A 68 -30.32 19.33 27.74
N MET A 69 -30.71 18.65 28.82
CA MET A 69 -31.60 19.22 29.84
C MET A 69 -30.93 20.30 30.69
N GLN A 70 -29.61 20.19 30.93
CA GLN A 70 -28.85 21.15 31.74
C GLN A 70 -28.41 22.37 30.93
N ARG A 71 -27.77 22.13 29.78
CA ARG A 71 -27.14 23.15 28.93
C ARG A 71 -28.06 23.67 27.82
N GLY A 72 -29.09 22.91 27.46
CA GLY A 72 -29.95 23.19 26.32
C GLY A 72 -29.47 22.59 25.00
N TYR A 73 -28.30 21.95 24.96
CA TYR A 73 -27.76 21.27 23.78
C TYR A 73 -26.68 20.25 24.16
N SER A 74 -26.52 19.20 23.36
CA SER A 74 -25.44 18.21 23.50
C SER A 74 -24.15 18.68 22.83
N ASP A 75 -23.03 18.03 23.13
CA ASP A 75 -21.87 18.03 22.24
C ASP A 75 -22.16 17.18 20.98
N LEU A 76 -21.28 17.20 19.99
CA LEU A 76 -21.39 16.31 18.83
C LEU A 76 -21.18 14.86 19.30
N TYR A 77 -22.12 13.99 18.98
CA TYR A 77 -22.01 12.57 19.31
C TYR A 77 -22.42 11.69 18.14
N GLU A 78 -21.89 10.48 18.15
CA GLU A 78 -22.17 9.45 17.16
C GLU A 78 -22.99 8.33 17.81
N LYS A 79 -23.93 7.79 17.04
CA LYS A 79 -24.64 6.56 17.37
C LYS A 79 -25.02 5.85 16.09
N GLU A 80 -25.89 4.85 16.18
CA GLU A 80 -26.46 4.20 15.00
C GLU A 80 -27.96 4.38 14.97
N TYR A 81 -28.49 4.38 13.75
CA TYR A 81 -29.91 4.23 13.47
C TYR A 81 -30.20 2.90 12.79
N VAL A 82 -31.46 2.48 12.89
CA VAL A 82 -32.02 1.33 12.20
C VAL A 82 -33.08 1.83 11.23
N THR A 83 -32.92 1.47 9.96
CA THR A 83 -33.92 1.74 8.92
C THR A 83 -35.11 0.78 9.02
N LYS A 84 -36.17 1.06 8.26
CA LYS A 84 -37.36 0.21 8.17
C LYS A 84 -37.08 -1.25 7.78
N ASP A 85 -36.11 -1.46 6.89
CA ASP A 85 -35.67 -2.78 6.43
C ASP A 85 -34.64 -3.45 7.37
N GLY A 86 -34.32 -2.82 8.50
CA GLY A 86 -33.45 -3.38 9.53
C GLY A 86 -31.96 -3.12 9.33
N ARG A 87 -31.57 -2.34 8.30
CA ARG A 87 -30.17 -1.93 8.11
C ARG A 87 -29.76 -0.99 9.24
N VAL A 88 -28.65 -1.32 9.88
CA VAL A 88 -28.01 -0.48 10.90
C VAL A 88 -26.96 0.40 10.22
N PHE A 89 -26.96 1.70 10.52
CA PHE A 89 -26.00 2.63 9.94
C PHE A 89 -25.59 3.73 10.95
N PRO A 90 -24.33 4.18 10.90
CA PRO A 90 -23.82 5.19 11.82
C PRO A 90 -24.31 6.59 11.45
N VAL A 91 -24.65 7.37 12.47
CA VAL A 91 -25.06 8.76 12.35
C VAL A 91 -24.29 9.64 13.33
N GLU A 92 -23.96 10.86 12.92
CA GLU A 92 -23.49 11.93 13.81
C GLU A 92 -24.61 12.96 13.98
N LEU A 93 -24.79 13.47 15.20
CA LEU A 93 -25.81 14.48 15.49
C LEU A 93 -25.45 15.37 16.68
N ILE A 94 -26.09 16.54 16.71
CA ILE A 94 -26.16 17.42 17.87
C ILE A 94 -27.64 17.61 18.17
N THR A 95 -28.01 17.45 19.44
CA THR A 95 -29.38 17.59 19.91
C THR A 95 -29.55 18.87 20.71
N TYR A 96 -30.59 19.63 20.39
CA TYR A 96 -30.94 20.89 21.03
C TYR A 96 -32.29 20.77 21.73
N LEU A 97 -32.41 21.44 22.87
CA LEU A 97 -33.63 21.57 23.64
C LEU A 97 -34.48 22.72 23.09
N ASP A 98 -35.74 22.44 22.78
CA ASP A 98 -36.73 23.46 22.47
C ASP A 98 -37.41 23.90 23.78
N LYS A 99 -37.08 25.12 24.21
CA LYS A 99 -37.75 25.79 25.33
C LYS A 99 -38.79 26.71 24.71
N GLY A 100 -40.07 26.34 24.80
CA GLY A 100 -41.16 27.10 24.21
C GLY A 100 -41.27 28.54 24.77
N LYS A 101 -42.31 29.29 24.40
CA LYS A 101 -42.43 30.72 24.74
C LYS A 101 -42.33 31.06 26.24
N GLU A 102 -42.65 30.12 27.12
CA GLU A 102 -42.57 30.28 28.59
C GLU A 102 -41.24 29.80 29.20
N GLY A 103 -40.24 29.45 28.39
CA GLY A 103 -38.95 28.91 28.86
C GLY A 103 -39.00 27.46 29.35
N LYS A 104 -40.17 26.81 29.32
CA LYS A 104 -40.34 25.40 29.66
C LYS A 104 -39.94 24.49 28.48
N PRO A 105 -39.29 23.35 28.73
CA PRO A 105 -39.02 22.35 27.70
C PRO A 105 -40.31 21.84 27.05
N VAL A 106 -40.40 21.91 25.72
CA VAL A 106 -41.54 21.42 24.93
C VAL A 106 -41.17 20.32 23.94
N GLY A 107 -39.89 20.16 23.63
CA GLY A 107 -39.38 19.12 22.77
C GLY A 107 -37.87 19.23 22.57
N MET A 108 -37.35 18.42 21.66
CA MET A 108 -35.95 18.44 21.25
C MET A 108 -35.86 18.36 19.74
N TRP A 109 -34.79 18.89 19.16
CA TRP A 109 -34.52 18.75 17.73
C TRP A 109 -33.05 18.49 17.46
N ALA A 110 -32.78 17.86 16.31
CA ALA A 110 -31.44 17.50 15.90
C ALA A 110 -31.28 17.59 14.38
N PHE A 111 -30.04 17.89 13.96
CA PHE A 111 -29.57 17.56 12.63
C PHE A 111 -28.80 16.25 12.71
N VAL A 112 -29.17 15.31 11.85
CA VAL A 112 -28.61 13.97 11.78
C VAL A 112 -27.93 13.82 10.43
N ARG A 113 -26.66 13.46 10.45
CA ARG A 113 -25.90 13.13 9.26
C ARG A 113 -25.54 11.66 9.25
N ASP A 114 -25.84 10.99 8.14
CA ASP A 114 -25.34 9.64 7.87
C ASP A 114 -23.83 9.71 7.56
N ILE A 115 -23.02 9.00 8.35
CA ILE A 115 -21.56 8.96 8.21
C ILE A 115 -21.06 7.65 7.61
N SER A 116 -21.96 6.83 7.04
CA SER A 116 -21.63 5.52 6.42
C SER A 116 -20.58 5.66 5.33
N GLU A 117 -20.79 6.58 4.39
CA GLU A 117 -19.88 6.78 3.25
C GLU A 117 -18.51 7.27 3.73
N ARG A 118 -18.49 8.22 4.66
CA ARG A 118 -17.26 8.75 5.26
C ARG A 118 -16.47 7.65 5.97
N ARG A 119 -17.13 6.83 6.80
CA ARG A 119 -16.47 5.72 7.50
C ARG A 119 -15.95 4.66 6.54
N LYS A 120 -16.74 4.31 5.51
CA LYS A 120 -16.34 3.35 4.48
C LYS A 120 -15.08 3.82 3.75
N ILE A 121 -15.01 5.09 3.34
CA ILE A 121 -13.82 5.64 2.67
C ILE A 121 -12.59 5.59 3.58
N ILE A 122 -12.74 5.96 4.85
CA ILE A 122 -11.63 5.91 5.82
C ILE A 122 -11.16 4.47 6.05
N GLU A 123 -12.08 3.52 6.17
CA GLU A 123 -11.77 2.11 6.35
C GLU A 123 -11.10 1.51 5.11
N GLU A 124 -11.63 1.77 3.91
CA GLU A 124 -11.03 1.33 2.65
C GLU A 124 -9.63 1.91 2.46
N LEU A 125 -9.43 3.19 2.81
CA LEU A 125 -8.11 3.82 2.78
C LEU A 125 -7.15 3.16 3.77
N SER A 126 -7.59 2.90 4.99
CA SER A 126 -6.79 2.23 6.03
C SER A 126 -6.39 0.82 5.61
N VAL A 127 -7.34 0.02 5.11
CA VAL A 127 -7.08 -1.34 4.60
C VAL A 127 -6.13 -1.31 3.41
N SER A 128 -6.30 -0.35 2.49
CA SER A 128 -5.41 -0.19 1.34
C SER A 128 -3.99 0.19 1.75
N GLN A 129 -3.84 1.12 2.71
CA GLN A 129 -2.53 1.52 3.25
C GLN A 129 -1.82 0.34 3.92
N THR A 130 -2.51 -0.40 4.80
CA THR A 130 -1.95 -1.59 5.45
C THR A 130 -1.53 -2.63 4.41
N ARG A 131 -2.38 -2.92 3.41
CA ARG A 131 -2.04 -3.86 2.35
C ARG A 131 -0.82 -3.42 1.53
N CYS A 132 -0.72 -2.12 1.22
CA CYS A 132 0.43 -1.58 0.49
C CYS A 132 1.72 -1.68 1.31
N PHE A 133 1.65 -1.34 2.60
CA PHE A 133 2.77 -1.47 3.54
C PHE A 133 3.21 -2.92 3.68
N ASP A 134 2.28 -3.87 3.83
CA ASP A 134 2.59 -5.29 3.95
C ASP A 134 3.25 -5.84 2.69
N LEU A 135 2.79 -5.44 1.51
CA LEU A 135 3.41 -5.83 0.23
C LEU A 135 4.83 -5.26 0.09
N PHE A 136 5.05 -4.02 0.53
CA PHE A 136 6.36 -3.39 0.53
C PHE A 136 7.32 -4.06 1.53
N GLU A 137 6.91 -4.22 2.78
CA GLU A 137 7.74 -4.78 3.86
C GLU A 137 8.09 -6.25 3.62
N ASN A 138 7.18 -7.05 3.06
CA ASN A 138 7.41 -8.49 2.84
C ASN A 138 7.89 -8.84 1.43
N ALA A 139 8.24 -7.86 0.60
CA ALA A 139 8.84 -8.13 -0.69
C ALA A 139 10.23 -8.79 -0.52
N ASN A 140 10.51 -9.82 -1.34
CA ASN A 140 11.80 -10.51 -1.32
C ASN A 140 12.94 -9.61 -1.83
N ASP A 141 12.65 -8.73 -2.79
CA ASP A 141 13.62 -7.80 -3.33
C ASP A 141 13.85 -6.65 -2.32
N MET A 142 15.08 -6.12 -2.28
CA MET A 142 15.38 -4.90 -1.53
C MET A 142 14.66 -3.74 -2.19
N ILE A 143 13.77 -3.06 -1.45
CA ILE A 143 13.09 -1.87 -1.92
C ILE A 143 13.47 -0.72 -0.99
N TYR A 144 14.03 0.34 -1.57
CA TYR A 144 14.46 1.50 -0.82
C TYR A 144 14.28 2.79 -1.62
N THR A 145 14.25 3.90 -0.90
CA THR A 145 14.30 5.25 -1.46
C THR A 145 15.37 6.06 -0.77
N PHE A 146 15.95 7.02 -1.48
CA PHE A 146 16.89 7.98 -0.93
C PHE A 146 16.67 9.38 -1.51
N ASP A 147 17.05 10.40 -0.75
CA ASP A 147 16.97 11.81 -1.16
C ASP A 147 18.04 12.16 -2.21
N LEU A 148 18.03 13.37 -2.76
CA LEU A 148 19.05 13.79 -3.73
C LEU A 148 20.48 13.86 -3.17
N ALA A 149 20.63 13.92 -1.84
CA ALA A 149 21.93 13.85 -1.18
C ALA A 149 22.42 12.40 -1.02
N GLY A 150 21.57 11.41 -1.31
CA GLY A 150 21.86 9.98 -1.20
C GLY A 150 21.49 9.37 0.14
N ASN A 151 20.85 10.10 1.05
CA ASN A 151 20.48 9.57 2.37
C ASN A 151 19.21 8.72 2.24
N PHE A 152 19.21 7.54 2.85
CA PHE A 152 18.03 6.66 2.83
C PHE A 152 16.82 7.34 3.49
N THR A 153 15.69 7.35 2.80
CA THR A 153 14.42 7.93 3.28
C THR A 153 13.38 6.86 3.60
N SER A 154 13.40 5.72 2.90
CA SER A 154 12.57 4.56 3.19
C SER A 154 13.27 3.29 2.74
N LEU A 155 12.95 2.18 3.40
CA LEU A 155 13.51 0.87 3.11
C LEU A 155 12.60 -0.21 3.69
N ASN A 156 12.49 -1.33 2.97
CA ASN A 156 11.76 -2.50 3.43
C ASN A 156 12.64 -3.44 4.25
N ARG A 157 11.99 -4.42 4.89
CA ARG A 157 12.67 -5.47 5.65
C ARG A 157 13.77 -6.20 4.88
N SER A 158 13.52 -6.57 3.62
CA SER A 158 14.54 -7.28 2.81
C SER A 158 15.82 -6.46 2.65
N THR A 159 15.72 -5.13 2.57
CA THR A 159 16.91 -4.24 2.54
C THR A 159 17.72 -4.34 3.83
N CYS A 160 17.07 -4.31 5.00
CA CYS A 160 17.74 -4.52 6.29
C CYS A 160 18.42 -5.88 6.37
N ASP A 161 17.65 -6.94 6.08
CA ASP A 161 18.09 -8.33 6.22
C ASP A 161 19.26 -8.63 5.28
N THR A 162 19.18 -8.16 4.02
CA THR A 162 20.24 -8.37 3.02
C THR A 162 21.51 -7.60 3.34
N LEU A 163 21.40 -6.35 3.81
CA LEU A 163 22.57 -5.52 4.11
C LEU A 163 23.17 -5.81 5.50
N GLY A 164 22.43 -6.47 6.38
CA GLY A 164 22.85 -6.80 7.75
C GLY A 164 22.82 -5.61 8.72
N TYR A 165 22.04 -4.56 8.41
CA TYR A 165 21.88 -3.37 9.25
C TYR A 165 20.45 -3.28 9.79
N SER A 166 20.27 -2.63 10.94
CA SER A 166 18.93 -2.26 11.38
C SER A 166 18.37 -1.09 10.55
N LYS A 167 17.05 -0.92 10.54
CA LYS A 167 16.39 0.20 9.88
C LYS A 167 16.89 1.56 10.39
N ASP A 168 17.08 1.69 11.70
CA ASP A 168 17.57 2.92 12.34
C ASP A 168 19.03 3.25 12.00
N GLU A 169 19.84 2.23 11.70
CA GLU A 169 21.20 2.41 11.20
C GLU A 169 21.19 2.83 9.74
N LEU A 170 20.40 2.17 8.87
CA LEU A 170 20.35 2.45 7.44
C LEU A 170 19.77 3.82 7.12
N ILE A 171 18.72 4.27 7.81
CA ILE A 171 18.14 5.60 7.60
C ILE A 171 19.17 6.72 7.86
N LYS A 172 20.21 6.46 8.65
CA LYS A 172 21.29 7.42 8.93
C LYS A 172 22.47 7.31 7.97
N LYS A 173 22.41 6.40 6.99
CA LYS A 173 23.47 6.15 6.02
C LYS A 173 23.16 6.78 4.67
N ASN A 174 24.24 6.98 3.92
CA ASN A 174 24.16 7.30 2.51
C ASN A 174 24.18 6.01 1.68
N ILE A 175 23.46 5.98 0.55
CA ILE A 175 23.50 4.86 -0.41
C ILE A 175 24.93 4.55 -0.86
N MET A 176 25.80 5.56 -0.94
CA MET A 176 27.20 5.37 -1.32
C MET A 176 27.97 4.57 -0.26
N ASP A 177 27.55 4.58 1.01
CA ASP A 177 28.23 3.85 2.09
C ASP A 177 28.09 2.32 1.95
N VAL A 178 27.05 1.86 1.24
CA VAL A 178 26.75 0.43 1.05
C VAL A 178 27.11 -0.07 -0.35
N LEU A 179 27.76 0.74 -1.18
CA LEU A 179 28.25 0.36 -2.50
C LEU A 179 29.78 0.20 -2.49
N SER A 180 30.29 -0.73 -3.30
CA SER A 180 31.72 -0.86 -3.57
C SER A 180 32.25 0.39 -4.27
N LEU A 181 33.57 0.63 -4.18
CA LEU A 181 34.18 1.82 -4.79
C LEU A 181 33.94 1.93 -6.30
N GLU A 182 33.98 0.81 -7.01
CA GLU A 182 33.67 0.75 -8.44
C GLU A 182 32.20 1.10 -8.71
N SER A 183 31.29 0.52 -7.93
CA SER A 183 29.85 0.74 -8.03
C SER A 183 29.43 2.17 -7.69
N ARG A 184 30.12 2.85 -6.76
CA ARG A 184 29.89 4.27 -6.44
C ARG A 184 30.12 5.17 -7.65
N GLY A 185 31.26 4.98 -8.34
CA GLY A 185 31.61 5.80 -9.50
C GLY A 185 30.60 5.64 -10.64
N PHE A 186 30.12 4.42 -10.84
CA PHE A 186 29.06 4.13 -11.81
C PHE A 186 27.71 4.74 -11.40
N ALA A 187 27.28 4.55 -10.14
CA ALA A 187 26.03 5.09 -9.61
C ALA A 187 25.94 6.62 -9.73
N ILE A 188 27.01 7.34 -9.41
CA ILE A 188 27.05 8.82 -9.50
C ILE A 188 26.82 9.27 -10.94
N LYS A 189 27.56 8.70 -11.90
CA LYS A 189 27.41 9.06 -13.32
C LYS A 189 26.01 8.77 -13.82
N MET A 190 25.48 7.60 -13.48
CA MET A 190 24.12 7.19 -13.84
C MET A 190 23.07 8.16 -13.30
N LEU A 191 23.14 8.54 -12.02
CA LEU A 191 22.18 9.46 -11.40
C LEU A 191 22.28 10.87 -11.98
N GLN A 192 23.50 11.37 -12.20
CA GLN A 192 23.71 12.69 -12.82
C GLN A 192 23.10 12.75 -14.23
N GLN A 193 23.31 11.71 -15.03
CA GLN A 193 22.73 11.63 -16.37
C GLN A 193 21.20 11.55 -16.33
N ALA A 194 20.63 10.71 -15.45
CA ALA A 194 19.17 10.57 -15.31
C ALA A 194 18.49 11.91 -14.97
N ILE A 195 19.08 12.67 -14.05
CA ILE A 195 18.56 13.96 -13.61
C ILE A 195 18.69 14.99 -14.74
N ALA A 196 19.82 15.00 -15.47
CA ALA A 196 20.06 15.91 -16.58
C ALA A 196 19.08 15.68 -17.75
N ASP A 197 18.84 14.42 -18.10
CA ASP A 197 17.99 14.04 -19.23
C ASP A 197 16.48 14.12 -18.90
N LYS A 198 16.12 14.35 -17.63
CA LYS A 198 14.73 14.35 -17.10
C LYS A 198 13.92 13.13 -17.55
N SER A 199 14.59 11.99 -17.73
CA SER A 199 14.00 10.75 -18.22
C SER A 199 14.23 9.61 -17.24
N ASP A 200 13.25 8.72 -17.10
CA ASP A 200 13.47 7.46 -16.40
C ASP A 200 14.61 6.68 -17.09
N LEU A 201 15.50 6.06 -16.32
CA LEU A 201 16.66 5.26 -16.74
C LEU A 201 16.32 3.97 -17.55
N LYS A 202 15.16 3.91 -18.21
CA LYS A 202 14.51 2.70 -18.74
C LYS A 202 15.32 1.94 -19.79
N GLU A 203 16.18 2.60 -20.57
CA GLU A 203 16.77 1.98 -21.75
C GLU A 203 17.93 1.01 -21.48
N LEU A 204 18.48 0.98 -20.25
CA LEU A 204 19.65 0.15 -19.92
C LEU A 204 19.54 -0.57 -18.55
N GLN A 205 18.33 -0.72 -18.01
CA GLN A 205 18.09 -1.47 -16.78
C GLN A 205 17.80 -2.96 -17.07
N PRO A 206 18.16 -3.88 -16.16
CA PRO A 206 18.73 -3.62 -14.83
C PRO A 206 20.26 -3.48 -14.82
N TRP A 207 20.76 -2.71 -13.86
CA TRP A 207 22.19 -2.52 -13.63
C TRP A 207 22.71 -3.48 -12.56
N GLU A 208 23.97 -3.89 -12.67
CA GLU A 208 24.61 -4.68 -11.63
C GLU A 208 25.43 -3.78 -10.72
N PHE A 209 25.15 -3.84 -9.42
CA PHE A 209 25.95 -3.16 -8.39
C PHE A 209 26.53 -4.19 -7.44
N VAL A 210 27.76 -3.94 -7.01
CA VAL A 210 28.38 -4.66 -5.89
C VAL A 210 28.07 -3.89 -4.62
N ILE A 211 27.23 -4.49 -3.79
CA ILE A 211 26.77 -3.97 -2.50
C ILE A 211 27.66 -4.54 -1.40
N VAL A 212 28.10 -3.71 -0.47
CA VAL A 212 28.92 -4.09 0.68
C VAL A 212 28.05 -4.13 1.93
N ARG A 213 27.91 -5.32 2.52
CA ARG A 213 27.15 -5.56 3.76
C ARG A 213 27.87 -5.01 4.99
N LYS A 214 27.18 -4.99 6.13
CA LYS A 214 27.74 -4.57 7.44
C LYS A 214 28.97 -5.38 7.87
N ASP A 215 28.99 -6.67 7.58
CA ASP A 215 30.09 -7.58 7.90
C ASP A 215 31.28 -7.46 6.92
N GLY A 216 31.16 -6.61 5.90
CA GLY A 216 32.16 -6.42 4.84
C GLY A 216 32.04 -7.42 3.69
N SER A 217 31.12 -8.37 3.73
CA SER A 217 30.86 -9.26 2.60
C SER A 217 30.19 -8.53 1.43
N GLU A 218 30.44 -9.01 0.21
CA GLU A 218 29.89 -8.40 -0.99
C GLU A 218 28.73 -9.21 -1.57
N VAL A 219 27.80 -8.48 -2.18
CA VAL A 219 26.65 -8.99 -2.91
C VAL A 219 26.63 -8.41 -4.29
N ILE A 220 26.40 -9.25 -5.28
CA ILE A 220 26.08 -8.78 -6.62
C ILE A 220 24.58 -8.60 -6.71
N SER A 221 24.13 -7.37 -6.91
CA SER A 221 22.73 -7.04 -7.00
C SER A 221 22.33 -6.50 -8.37
N GLU A 222 21.26 -7.05 -8.91
CA GLU A 222 20.56 -6.56 -10.09
C GLU A 222 19.55 -5.48 -9.66
N THR A 223 19.79 -4.22 -10.04
CA THR A 223 19.06 -3.05 -9.55
C THR A 223 18.32 -2.32 -10.66
N ARG A 224 17.07 -1.98 -10.36
CA ARG A 224 16.25 -1.03 -11.11
C ARG A 224 16.07 0.25 -10.31
N THR A 225 16.14 1.38 -11.00
CA THR A 225 16.19 2.70 -10.41
C THR A 225 15.23 3.62 -11.14
N ARG A 226 14.43 4.37 -10.39
CA ARG A 226 13.51 5.38 -10.92
C ARG A 226 13.62 6.66 -10.14
N LEU A 227 13.46 7.79 -10.82
CA LEU A 227 13.39 9.09 -10.17
C LEU A 227 12.00 9.26 -9.53
N ILE A 228 11.97 9.85 -8.34
CA ILE A 228 10.74 10.23 -7.64
C ILE A 228 10.51 11.70 -7.95
N TRP A 229 9.34 11.99 -8.52
CA TRP A 229 8.94 13.32 -8.96
C TRP A 229 7.84 13.86 -8.05
N GLU A 230 8.01 15.09 -7.59
CA GLU A 230 6.91 15.89 -7.05
C GLU A 230 6.65 17.05 -8.01
N GLU A 231 5.44 17.07 -8.57
CA GLU A 231 5.04 17.96 -9.66
C GLU A 231 5.96 17.85 -10.89
N LYS A 232 7.07 18.60 -10.92
CA LYS A 232 8.06 18.63 -12.02
C LYS A 232 9.51 18.63 -11.54
N GLU A 233 9.72 18.52 -10.23
CA GLU A 233 11.03 18.48 -9.62
C GLU A 233 11.34 17.08 -9.13
N VAL A 234 12.60 16.67 -9.30
CA VAL A 234 13.07 15.39 -8.77
C VAL A 234 13.32 15.59 -7.28
N VAL A 235 12.66 14.81 -6.43
CA VAL A 235 12.81 14.91 -4.96
C VAL A 235 13.60 13.75 -4.36
N GLY A 236 13.82 12.69 -5.15
CA GLY A 236 14.57 11.53 -4.69
C GLY A 236 14.62 10.43 -5.73
N VAL A 237 15.06 9.26 -5.27
CA VAL A 237 15.29 8.09 -6.11
C VAL A 237 14.76 6.86 -5.42
N GLN A 238 14.10 5.98 -6.18
CA GLN A 238 13.68 4.65 -5.76
C GLN A 238 14.58 3.60 -6.38
N GLY A 239 15.08 2.67 -5.56
CA GLY A 239 15.80 1.47 -5.98
C GLY A 239 15.03 0.20 -5.64
N ILE A 240 14.94 -0.73 -6.59
CA ILE A 240 14.51 -2.11 -6.37
C ILE A 240 15.67 -2.99 -6.77
N SER A 241 16.23 -3.73 -5.83
CA SER A 241 17.49 -4.44 -5.99
C SER A 241 17.32 -5.91 -5.59
N ARG A 242 17.69 -6.82 -6.48
CA ARG A 242 17.63 -8.26 -6.25
C ARG A 242 19.03 -8.80 -6.04
N ASP A 243 19.25 -9.60 -5.02
CA ASP A 243 20.50 -10.35 -4.87
C ASP A 243 20.55 -11.46 -5.94
N ILE A 244 21.58 -11.41 -6.79
CA ILE A 244 21.82 -12.40 -7.85
C ILE A 244 23.12 -13.18 -7.64
N SER A 245 23.69 -13.14 -6.43
CA SER A 245 24.98 -13.77 -6.11
C SER A 245 24.96 -15.28 -6.35
N GLU A 246 23.91 -15.97 -5.90
CA GLU A 246 23.75 -17.41 -6.16
C GLU A 246 23.61 -17.70 -7.66
N ARG A 247 22.81 -16.89 -8.37
CA ARG A 247 22.61 -17.04 -9.81
C ARG A 247 23.93 -16.89 -10.57
N LYS A 248 24.72 -15.88 -10.24
CA LYS A 248 26.05 -15.66 -10.83
C LYS A 248 27.00 -16.83 -10.58
N LYS A 249 26.99 -17.38 -9.36
CA LYS A 249 27.79 -18.55 -9.02
C LYS A 249 27.41 -19.77 -9.87
N TYR A 250 26.11 -20.04 -10.03
CA TYR A 250 25.65 -21.13 -10.90
C TYR A 250 25.99 -20.90 -12.37
N GLU A 251 25.88 -19.67 -12.87
CA GLU A 251 26.26 -19.33 -14.25
C GLU A 251 27.76 -19.51 -14.49
N GLU A 252 28.62 -19.16 -13.52
CA GLU A 252 30.06 -19.36 -13.62
C GLU A 252 30.45 -20.85 -13.56
N ASP A 253 29.86 -21.61 -12.64
CA ASP A 253 30.07 -23.06 -12.54
C ASP A 253 29.60 -23.78 -13.81
N LEU A 254 28.49 -23.33 -14.42
CA LEU A 254 28.00 -23.85 -15.69
C LEU A 254 28.96 -23.52 -16.83
N LYS A 255 29.48 -22.28 -16.90
CA LYS A 255 30.48 -21.87 -17.90
C LYS A 255 31.75 -22.72 -17.80
N LYS A 256 32.26 -22.98 -16.60
CA LYS A 256 33.42 -23.85 -16.38
C LYS A 256 33.15 -25.27 -16.87
N LYS A 257 32.00 -25.85 -16.51
CA LYS A 257 31.60 -27.19 -16.98
C LYS A 257 31.46 -27.27 -18.51
N ILE A 258 30.89 -26.26 -19.15
CA ILE A 258 30.79 -26.20 -20.62
C ILE A 258 32.19 -26.17 -21.24
N HIS A 259 33.09 -25.32 -20.72
CA HIS A 259 34.46 -25.23 -21.19
C HIS A 259 35.22 -26.56 -21.05
N ASP A 260 35.09 -27.23 -19.91
CA ASP A 260 35.72 -28.54 -19.66
C ASP A 260 35.19 -29.62 -20.62
N LEU A 261 33.88 -29.61 -20.91
CA LEU A 261 33.25 -30.52 -21.88
C LEU A 261 33.74 -30.26 -23.30
N GLU A 262 33.90 -29.00 -23.70
CA GLU A 262 34.45 -28.63 -25.02
C GLU A 262 35.88 -29.15 -25.21
N ILE A 263 36.73 -29.00 -24.18
CA ILE A 263 38.10 -29.54 -24.18
C ILE A 263 38.08 -31.06 -24.27
N PHE A 264 37.26 -31.73 -23.45
CA PHE A 264 37.16 -33.19 -23.44
C PHE A 264 36.67 -33.74 -24.80
N ASN A 265 35.68 -33.08 -25.40
CA ASN A 265 35.14 -33.48 -26.70
C ASN A 265 36.21 -33.35 -27.80
N LYS A 266 36.97 -32.24 -27.82
CA LYS A 266 38.07 -32.04 -28.77
C LYS A 266 39.12 -33.15 -28.66
N ILE A 267 39.56 -33.48 -27.45
CA ILE A 267 40.53 -34.56 -27.21
C ILE A 267 39.97 -35.92 -27.65
N SER A 268 38.69 -36.18 -27.40
CA SER A 268 38.04 -37.44 -27.77
C SER A 268 37.97 -37.62 -29.29
N ILE A 269 37.61 -36.56 -30.03
CA ILE A 269 37.61 -36.56 -31.51
C ILE A 269 39.03 -36.80 -32.04
N GLU A 270 40.06 -36.12 -31.51
CA GLU A 270 41.45 -36.33 -31.92
C GLU A 270 41.91 -37.78 -31.69
N ARG A 271 41.52 -38.38 -30.56
CA ARG A 271 41.81 -39.80 -30.27
C ARG A 271 41.11 -40.74 -31.25
N GLU A 272 39.84 -40.52 -31.55
CA GLU A 272 39.10 -41.32 -32.52
C GLU A 272 39.70 -41.22 -33.93
N LEU A 273 40.05 -40.01 -34.38
CA LEU A 273 40.71 -39.81 -35.68
C LEU A 273 42.04 -40.56 -35.75
N LYS A 274 42.85 -40.49 -34.69
CA LYS A 274 44.14 -41.21 -34.61
C LYS A 274 43.94 -42.72 -34.60
N MET A 275 42.90 -43.22 -33.93
CA MET A 275 42.54 -44.65 -33.95
C MET A 275 42.11 -45.12 -35.33
N ILE A 276 41.34 -44.31 -36.06
CA ILE A 276 40.96 -44.59 -37.46
C ILE A 276 42.20 -44.63 -38.36
N GLU A 277 43.13 -43.68 -38.21
CA GLU A 277 44.38 -43.66 -38.98
C GLU A 277 45.25 -44.89 -38.70
N LEU A 278 45.39 -45.28 -37.43
CA LEU A 278 46.14 -46.46 -37.04
C LEU A 278 45.52 -47.75 -37.60
N LYS A 279 44.19 -47.89 -37.58
CA LYS A 279 43.50 -49.04 -38.18
C LYS A 279 43.80 -49.15 -39.68
N LYS A 280 43.71 -48.03 -40.43
CA LYS A 280 44.06 -48.00 -41.86
C LYS A 280 45.51 -48.44 -42.12
N LYS A 281 46.47 -47.96 -41.31
CA LYS A 281 47.88 -48.37 -41.43
C LYS A 281 48.09 -49.86 -41.17
N ILE A 282 47.38 -50.43 -40.18
CA ILE A 282 47.43 -51.87 -39.90
C ILE A 282 46.90 -52.66 -41.09
N GLU A 283 45.74 -52.30 -41.64
CA GLU A 283 45.15 -52.94 -42.82
C GLU A 283 46.10 -52.89 -44.05
N GLU A 284 46.75 -51.75 -44.29
CA GLU A 284 47.75 -51.62 -45.36
C GLU A 284 48.98 -52.52 -45.16
N LEU A 285 49.47 -52.64 -43.93
CA LEU A 285 50.61 -53.50 -43.59
C LEU A 285 50.25 -54.98 -43.74
N GLU A 286 49.06 -55.38 -43.27
CA GLU A 286 48.53 -56.75 -43.45
C GLU A 286 48.36 -57.11 -44.93
N TYR A 287 47.87 -56.17 -45.75
CA TYR A 287 47.77 -56.35 -47.20
C TYR A 287 49.15 -56.55 -47.84
N LYS A 288 50.14 -55.71 -47.49
CA LYS A 288 51.52 -55.83 -48.00
C LYS A 288 52.20 -57.14 -47.58
N LEU A 289 51.89 -57.66 -46.39
CA LEU A 289 52.40 -58.95 -45.92
C LEU A 289 51.80 -60.12 -46.73
N LYS A 290 50.49 -60.09 -47.02
CA LYS A 290 49.81 -61.11 -47.84
C LYS A 290 50.24 -61.13 -49.30
N VAL A 291 50.66 -60.01 -49.88
CA VAL A 291 51.12 -59.93 -51.28
C VAL A 291 52.58 -60.37 -51.45
N LYS A 292 53.36 -60.47 -50.37
CA LYS A 292 54.76 -60.92 -50.37
C LYS A 292 54.96 -62.41 -50.02
N SER A 293 53.90 -63.11 -49.63
CA SER A 293 53.86 -64.56 -49.41
C SER A 293 53.29 -65.28 -50.62
#